data_AF-A0A2M8L4A8-F1
#
_entry.id   AF-A0A2M8L4A8-F1
#
_cell.length_a   1.000
_cell.length_b   1.000
_cell.length_c   1.000
_cell.angle_alpha   90.00
_cell.angle_beta   90.00
_cell.angle_gamma   90.00
#
_symmetry.space_group_name_H-M   'P 1'
#
loop_
_entity.id
_entity.type
_entity.pdbx_description
1 polymer ?
#
loop_
_entity_poly.entity_id
_entity_poly.type
_entity_poly.pdbx_seq_one_letter_code
_entity_poly.pdbx_strand_id
1 'polypeptide(L)'
;MVWKEREREIGHATSMIRKQQARIPKKGARMHDEAMAERVARLRALETDGTCGGCRGLKIEYENRGNLVDVVLRCRLGGSPLNLHRLEVTPLGEMPKCEYRIPFEE
;
A
#
# COMPACT_ATOMS: atom_id res chain seq x y z
N MET A 1 17.48 -0.74 -8.67
CA MET A 1 16.26 -1.55 -8.74
C MET A 1 15.65 -1.29 -10.09
N VAL A 2 15.61 -2.33 -10.91
CA VAL A 2 15.03 -2.33 -12.25
C VAL A 2 13.51 -2.49 -12.13
N TRP A 3 12.72 -1.92 -13.06
CA TRP A 3 11.24 -2.00 -13.04
C TRP A 3 10.70 -3.42 -12.82
N LYS A 4 11.29 -4.42 -13.47
CA LYS A 4 10.93 -5.84 -13.30
C LYS A 4 11.10 -6.36 -11.86
N GLU A 5 12.13 -5.90 -11.14
CA GLU A 5 12.32 -6.28 -9.73
C GLU A 5 11.25 -5.62 -8.85
N ARG A 6 10.86 -4.40 -9.21
CA ARG A 6 9.81 -3.65 -8.53
C ARG A 6 8.44 -4.30 -8.69
N GLU A 7 8.08 -4.72 -9.90
CA GLU A 7 6.82 -5.44 -10.14
C GLU A 7 6.74 -6.72 -9.32
N ARG A 8 7.85 -7.47 -9.21
CA ARG A 8 7.91 -8.66 -8.35
C ARG A 8 7.72 -8.32 -6.88
N GLU A 9 8.37 -7.26 -6.40
CA GLU A 9 8.25 -6.78 -5.02
C GLU A 9 6.80 -6.36 -4.71
N ILE A 10 6.17 -5.59 -5.61
CA ILE A 10 4.77 -5.16 -5.52
C ILE A 10 3.83 -6.38 -5.53
N GLY A 11 4.05 -7.34 -6.44
CA GLY A 11 3.25 -8.56 -6.52
C GLY A 11 3.32 -9.40 -5.24
N HIS A 12 4.52 -9.53 -4.66
CA HIS A 12 4.70 -10.23 -3.39
C HIS A 12 3.98 -9.52 -2.23
N ALA A 13 4.17 -8.20 -2.09
CA ALA A 13 3.52 -7.38 -1.07
C ALA A 13 1.98 -7.43 -1.19
N THR A 14 1.45 -7.33 -2.41
CA THR A 14 0.01 -7.40 -2.71
C THR A 14 -0.57 -8.76 -2.29
N SER A 15 0.12 -9.85 -2.63
CA SER A 15 -0.28 -11.21 -2.23
C SER A 15 -0.35 -11.37 -0.71
N MET A 16 0.63 -10.81 0.01
CA MET A 16 0.64 -10.84 1.47
C MET A 16 -0.53 -10.05 2.07
N ILE A 17 -0.78 -8.83 1.61
CA ILE A 17 -1.89 -8.01 2.12
C ILE A 17 -3.24 -8.70 1.86
N ARG A 18 -3.44 -9.32 0.69
CA ARG A 18 -4.67 -10.09 0.40
C ARG A 18 -4.83 -11.29 1.33
N LYS A 19 -3.75 -12.03 1.61
CA LYS A 19 -3.77 -13.14 2.59
C LYS A 19 -4.10 -12.65 4.00
N GLN A 20 -3.61 -11.48 4.38
CA GLN A 20 -3.94 -10.88 5.66
C GLN A 20 -5.43 -10.50 5.73
N GLN A 21 -5.99 -9.86 4.70
CA GLN A 21 -7.42 -9.50 4.64
C GLN A 21 -8.32 -10.71 4.88
N ALA A 22 -8.00 -11.85 4.29
CA ALA A 22 -8.72 -13.10 4.51
C ALA A 22 -8.66 -13.62 5.96
N ARG A 23 -7.64 -13.22 6.73
CA ARG A 23 -7.41 -13.67 8.11
C ARG A 23 -7.98 -12.76 9.19
N ILE A 24 -8.64 -11.64 8.85
CA ILE A 24 -9.17 -10.72 9.88
C ILE A 24 -10.31 -11.45 10.62
N PRO A 25 -10.16 -11.73 11.94
CA PRO A 25 -11.25 -12.28 12.70
C PRO A 25 -12.36 -11.23 12.82
N LYS A 26 -13.62 -11.63 12.67
CA LYS A 26 -14.81 -10.77 12.82
C LYS A 26 -15.05 -10.27 14.27
N LYS A 27 -14.02 -10.17 15.10
CA LYS A 27 -14.12 -9.72 16.50
C LYS A 27 -14.11 -8.19 16.54
N GLY A 28 -15.29 -7.59 16.67
CA GLY A 28 -15.51 -6.15 16.85
C GLY A 28 -15.55 -5.39 15.53
N ALA A 29 -16.72 -4.86 15.16
CA ALA A 29 -16.95 -4.20 13.87
C ALA A 29 -15.98 -3.03 13.62
N ARG A 30 -15.79 -2.15 14.60
CA ARG A 30 -15.00 -0.92 14.40
C ARG A 30 -13.50 -1.16 14.16
N MET A 31 -12.87 -2.04 14.94
CA MET A 31 -11.45 -2.40 14.73
C MET A 31 -11.24 -3.16 13.41
N HIS A 32 -12.22 -3.96 13.01
CA HIS A 32 -12.22 -4.65 11.73
C HIS A 32 -12.26 -3.65 10.57
N ASP A 33 -13.09 -2.62 10.67
CA ASP A 33 -13.27 -1.62 9.61
C ASP A 33 -12.02 -0.75 9.42
N GLU A 34 -11.38 -0.30 10.50
CA GLU A 34 -10.13 0.46 10.43
C GLU A 34 -8.98 -0.37 9.83
N ALA A 35 -8.81 -1.62 10.27
CA ALA A 35 -7.78 -2.52 9.73
C ALA A 35 -8.02 -2.87 8.27
N MET A 36 -9.29 -3.03 7.87
CA MET A 36 -9.67 -3.31 6.48
C MET A 36 -9.45 -2.09 5.59
N ALA A 37 -9.86 -0.89 6.03
CA ALA A 37 -9.63 0.37 5.33
C ALA A 37 -8.13 0.64 5.11
N GLU A 38 -7.30 0.38 6.13
CA GLU A 38 -5.85 0.52 6.04
C GLU A 38 -5.26 -0.41 4.97
N ARG A 39 -5.69 -1.67 4.94
CA ARG A 39 -5.22 -2.65 3.94
C ARG A 39 -5.68 -2.33 2.53
N VAL A 40 -6.91 -1.83 2.37
CA VAL A 40 -7.42 -1.35 1.07
C VAL A 40 -6.56 -0.18 0.58
N ALA A 41 -6.24 0.79 1.44
CA ALA A 41 -5.37 1.90 1.08
C ALA A 41 -3.96 1.42 0.69
N ARG A 42 -3.39 0.43 1.39
CA ARG A 42 -2.10 -0.18 0.99
C ARG A 42 -2.16 -0.85 -0.39
N LEU A 43 -3.21 -1.62 -0.66
CA LEU A 43 -3.39 -2.26 -1.97
C LEU A 43 -3.50 -1.22 -3.07
N ARG A 44 -4.33 -0.20 -2.89
CA ARG A 44 -4.44 0.92 -3.84
C ARG A 44 -3.09 1.60 -4.08
N ALA A 45 -2.32 1.84 -3.03
CA ALA A 45 -1.00 2.47 -3.14
C ALA A 45 0.00 1.62 -3.95
N LEU A 46 -0.11 0.29 -3.88
CA LEU A 46 0.73 -0.65 -4.62
C LEU A 46 0.27 -0.83 -6.08
N GLU A 47 -1.04 -0.93 -6.31
CA GLU A 47 -1.62 -1.23 -7.63
C GLU A 47 -1.76 0.02 -8.53
N THR A 48 -1.64 1.23 -7.98
CA THR A 48 -1.77 2.47 -8.76
C THR A 48 -0.40 2.96 -9.28
N ASP A 49 0.00 2.51 -10.47
CA ASP A 49 1.25 2.92 -11.12
C ASP A 49 1.33 4.43 -11.41
N GLY A 50 0.16 5.05 -11.61
CA GLY A 50 0.01 6.50 -11.75
C GLY A 50 0.41 7.30 -10.50
N THR A 51 0.68 6.66 -9.37
CA THR A 51 1.02 7.32 -8.10
C THR A 51 2.14 6.59 -7.36
N CYS A 52 1.86 5.87 -6.27
CA CYS A 52 2.87 5.26 -5.40
C CYS A 52 3.48 3.98 -5.99
N GLY A 53 2.70 3.13 -6.66
CA GLY A 53 3.16 1.85 -7.22
C GLY A 53 4.33 2.04 -8.19
N GLY A 54 4.18 3.03 -9.08
CA GLY A 54 5.19 3.44 -10.05
C GLY A 54 6.17 4.51 -9.56
N CYS A 55 6.23 4.80 -8.26
CA CYS A 55 7.11 5.84 -7.71
C CYS A 55 8.39 5.25 -7.09
N ARG A 56 9.55 5.80 -7.47
CA ARG A 56 10.88 5.49 -6.87
C ARG A 56 10.94 5.83 -5.38
N GLY A 57 10.10 6.76 -4.95
CA GLY A 57 9.98 7.18 -3.56
C GLY A 57 9.28 6.15 -2.67
N LEU A 58 8.50 5.21 -3.21
CA LEU A 58 7.80 4.22 -2.41
C LEU A 58 8.78 3.13 -1.93
N LYS A 59 8.88 2.96 -0.62
CA LYS A 59 9.63 1.89 0.06
C LYS A 59 8.64 0.89 0.63
N ILE A 60 8.85 -0.38 0.31
CA ILE A 60 8.09 -1.51 0.85
C ILE A 60 8.96 -2.14 1.94
N GLU A 61 8.42 -2.24 3.15
CA GLU A 61 9.09 -2.84 4.30
C GLU A 61 8.24 -3.99 4.84
N TYR A 62 8.90 -4.98 5.42
CA TYR A 62 8.25 -6.14 6.02
C TYR A 62 8.56 -6.15 7.52
N GLU A 63 7.52 -6.03 8.34
CA GLU A 63 7.65 -5.97 9.80
C GLU A 63 7.07 -7.24 10.44
N ASN A 64 7.84 -7.91 11.28
CA ASN A 64 7.34 -9.08 12.01
C ASN A 64 6.50 -8.63 13.22
N ARG A 65 5.22 -8.99 13.23
CA ARG A 65 4.29 -8.79 14.34
C ARG A 65 3.87 -10.15 14.91
N GLY A 66 4.74 -10.70 15.77
CA GLY A 66 4.59 -12.04 16.33
C GLY A 66 4.68 -13.10 15.23
N ASN A 67 3.58 -13.83 15.01
CA ASN A 67 3.51 -14.91 14.01
C ASN A 67 3.09 -14.43 12.61
N LEU A 68 2.93 -13.13 12.41
CA LEU A 68 2.50 -12.53 11.15
C LEU A 68 3.56 -11.57 10.63
N VAL A 69 3.76 -11.55 9.31
CA VAL A 69 4.57 -10.54 8.62
C VAL A 69 3.62 -9.48 8.09
N ASP A 70 3.86 -8.23 8.48
CA ASP A 70 3.12 -7.06 8.02
C ASP A 70 3.82 -6.31 6.89
N VAL A 71 3.05 -5.69 6.01
CA VAL A 71 3.57 -4.92 4.88
C VAL A 71 3.42 -3.44 5.19
N VAL A 72 4.54 -2.77 5.39
CA VAL A 72 4.61 -1.34 5.70
C VAL A 72 5.04 -0.57 4.46
N LEU A 73 4.23 0.41 4.05
CA LEU A 73 4.53 1.28 2.93
C LEU A 73 4.98 2.64 3.45
N ARG A 74 6.15 3.12 2.99
CA ARG A 74 6.68 4.44 3.35
C ARG A 74 7.07 5.22 2.11
N CYS A 75 6.93 6.54 2.13
CA CYS A 75 7.54 7.40 1.12
C CYS A 75 8.90 7.89 1.65
N ARG A 76 9.97 7.71 0.87
CA ARG A 76 11.30 8.27 1.18
C ARG A 76 11.33 9.80 1.14
N LEU A 77 10.34 10.42 0.51
CA LEU A 77 10.24 11.86 0.29
C LEU A 77 9.31 12.55 1.31
N GLY A 78 8.88 11.84 2.37
CA GLY A 78 8.11 12.40 3.48
C GLY A 78 6.58 12.26 3.38
N GLY A 79 6.03 11.86 2.23
CA GLY A 79 4.60 11.58 2.08
C GLY A 79 4.13 10.30 2.81
N SER A 80 2.83 10.19 3.07
CA SER A 80 2.20 8.95 3.56
C SER A 80 1.39 8.30 2.43
N PRO A 81 1.88 7.20 1.82
CA PRO A 81 1.12 6.45 0.81
C PRO A 81 -0.25 6.00 1.35
N LEU A 82 -0.30 5.66 2.63
CA LEU A 82 -1.52 5.27 3.31
C LEU A 82 -2.56 6.40 3.32
N ASN A 83 -2.18 7.60 3.77
CA ASN A 83 -3.11 8.72 3.85
C ASN A 83 -3.60 9.14 2.46
N LEU A 84 -2.71 9.14 1.47
CA LEU A 84 -3.04 9.50 0.09
C LEU A 84 -4.11 8.58 -0.51
N HIS A 85 -4.08 7.29 -0.18
CA HIS A 85 -4.95 6.28 -0.79
C HIS A 85 -6.16 5.87 0.08
N ARG A 86 -6.35 6.49 1.24
CA ARG A 86 -7.58 6.33 2.05
C ARG A 86 -8.79 6.84 1.28
N LEU A 87 -9.91 6.14 1.40
CA LEU A 87 -11.17 6.50 0.73
C LEU A 87 -11.70 7.88 1.13
N GLU A 88 -11.42 8.29 2.37
CA GLU A 88 -11.77 9.61 2.90
C GLU A 88 -11.01 10.75 2.19
N VAL A 89 -9.81 10.46 1.66
CA VAL A 89 -8.93 11.45 1.02
C VAL A 89 -9.03 11.37 -0.50
N THR A 90 -8.99 10.15 -1.04
CA THR A 90 -9.13 9.88 -2.48
C THR A 90 -10.27 8.88 -2.68
N PRO A 91 -11.48 9.34 -3.06
CA PRO A 91 -12.61 8.49 -3.36
C PRO A 91 -12.32 7.43 -4.43
N LEU A 92 -13.19 6.43 -4.56
CA LEU A 92 -13.11 5.47 -5.66
C LEU A 92 -13.36 6.18 -7.00
N GLY A 93 -12.54 5.89 -8.00
CA GLY A 93 -12.61 6.52 -9.33
C GLY A 93 -11.77 7.80 -9.47
N GLU A 94 -11.28 8.37 -8.37
CA GLU A 94 -10.33 9.48 -8.43
C GLU A 94 -8.88 9.01 -8.35
N MET A 95 -8.01 9.70 -9.10
CA MET A 95 -6.58 9.43 -9.08
C MET A 95 -5.91 10.33 -8.03
N PRO A 96 -5.18 9.75 -7.05
CA PRO A 96 -4.52 10.54 -6.03
C PRO A 96 -3.46 11.47 -6.63
N LYS A 97 -3.33 12.68 -6.09
CA LYS A 97 -2.27 13.62 -6.49
C LYS A 97 -1.14 13.60 -5.47
N CYS A 98 0.07 13.29 -5.92
CA CYS A 98 1.26 13.27 -5.08
C CYS A 98 2.27 14.30 -5.61
N GLU A 99 2.62 15.27 -4.77
CA GLU A 99 3.60 16.33 -5.10
C GLU A 99 5.04 15.80 -5.17
N TYR A 100 5.30 14.65 -4.54
CA TYR A 100 6.62 14.03 -4.44
C TYR A 100 6.82 12.88 -5.43
N ARG A 101 5.98 12.77 -6.47
CA ARG A 101 6.06 11.62 -7.39
C ARG A 101 7.33 11.68 -8.24
N ILE A 102 8.12 10.62 -8.18
CA ILE A 102 9.26 10.39 -9.07
C ILE A 102 9.01 9.06 -9.81
N PRO A 103 8.63 9.08 -11.08
CA PRO A 103 8.36 7.86 -11.83
C PRO A 103 9.64 7.02 -11.97
N PHE A 104 9.48 5.70 -12.08
CA PHE A 104 10.53 4.86 -12.67
C PHE A 104 10.51 5.12 -14.19
N GLU A 105 11.68 5.37 -14.78
CA GLU A 105 11.81 5.36 -16.25
C GLU A 105 11.57 3.92 -16.73
N GLU A 106 10.69 3.75 -17.72
CA GLU A 106 10.36 2.46 -18.35
C GLU A 106 11.55 1.88 -19.13
#